data_AF-A0A537WBT5-F1
#
_entry.id   AF-A0A537WBT5-F1
#
_cell.length_a   1.000
_cell.length_b   1.000
_cell.length_c   1.000
_cell.angle_alpha   90.00
_cell.angle_beta   90.00
_cell.angle_gamma   90.00
#
_symmetry.space_group_name_H-M   'P 1'
#
loop_
_entity.id
_entity.type
_entity.pdbx_description
1 polymer ?
#
loop_
_entity_poly.entity_id
_entity_poly.type
_entity_poly.pdbx_seq_one_letter_code
_entity_poly.pdbx_strand_id
1 'polypeptide(L)'
;MITPTPAADLAGVIVELVDRSARGTFHAAGPEILTRPEFARRAAETFGLDPGLLDLRTTAELGLAAPRPLRAGLVTDKLHAFLGHRLSPSRDALAAMRDTEPRA
;
A
#
# COMPACT_ATOMS: atom_id res chain seq x y z
N MET A 1 6.61 -5.97 -7.92
CA MET A 1 6.80 -5.20 -6.68
C MET A 1 5.85 -4.01 -6.69
N ILE A 2 5.15 -3.80 -5.58
CA ILE A 2 4.18 -2.75 -5.31
C ILE A 2 4.52 -2.07 -3.99
N THR A 3 3.97 -0.90 -3.73
CA THR A 3 3.97 -0.25 -2.41
C THR A 3 2.53 -0.11 -1.94
N PRO A 4 2.02 -0.99 -1.06
CA PRO A 4 0.67 -0.85 -0.51
C PRO A 4 0.51 0.53 0.12
N THR A 5 -0.59 1.21 -0.19
CA THR A 5 -0.82 2.59 0.22
C THR A 5 -2.21 2.70 0.83
N PRO A 6 -2.33 2.90 2.15
CA PRO A 6 -3.62 3.10 2.80
C PRO A 6 -4.24 4.42 2.35
N ALA A 7 -5.50 4.38 1.90
CA ALA A 7 -6.16 5.56 1.36
C ALA A 7 -6.41 6.64 2.42
N ALA A 8 -6.77 6.24 3.64
CA ALA A 8 -6.99 7.16 4.77
C ALA A 8 -5.71 7.93 5.12
N ASP A 9 -4.59 7.21 5.30
CA ASP A 9 -3.28 7.82 5.55
C ASP A 9 -2.83 8.73 4.42
N LEU A 10 -3.01 8.30 3.16
CA LEU A 10 -2.67 9.12 2.01
C LEU A 10 -3.45 10.43 1.99
N ALA A 11 -4.75 10.39 2.30
CA ALA A 11 -5.57 11.60 2.41
C ALA A 11 -5.05 12.53 3.52
N GLY A 12 -4.74 12.01 4.70
CA GLY A 12 -4.16 12.79 5.80
C GLY A 12 -2.81 13.43 5.42
N VAL A 13 -1.95 12.68 4.74
CA VAL A 13 -0.67 13.17 4.23
C VAL A 13 -0.85 14.27 3.18
N ILE A 14 -1.83 14.16 2.29
CA ILE A 14 -2.11 15.20 1.30
C ILE A 14 -2.52 16.50 2.01
N VAL A 15 -3.40 16.42 3.02
CA VAL A 15 -3.81 17.58 3.82
C VAL A 15 -2.60 18.20 4.52
N GLU A 16 -1.77 17.39 5.19
CA GLU A 16 -0.58 17.90 5.89
C GLU A 16 0.42 18.58 4.93
N LEU A 17 0.63 18.03 3.73
CA LEU A 17 1.49 18.65 2.72
C LEU A 17 0.96 20.02 2.28
N VAL A 18 -0.35 20.17 2.15
CA VAL A 18 -0.99 21.46 1.81
C VAL A 18 -0.83 22.45 2.97
N ASP A 19 -1.16 22.04 4.19
CA ASP A 19 -1.09 22.87 5.39
C ASP A 19 0.33 23.39 5.66
N ARG A 20 1.34 22.56 5.39
CA ARG A 20 2.76 22.90 5.53
C ARG A 20 3.35 23.61 4.30
N SER A 21 2.52 24.00 3.34
CA SER A 21 2.93 24.67 2.11
C SER A 21 4.06 23.94 1.39
N ALA A 22 4.00 22.60 1.34
CA ALA A 22 4.98 21.79 0.63
C ALA A 22 5.07 22.19 -0.85
N ARG A 23 6.25 22.04 -1.46
CA ARG A 23 6.51 22.38 -2.87
C ARG A 23 7.26 21.25 -3.58
N GLY A 24 6.99 21.14 -4.89
CA GLY A 24 7.56 20.12 -5.76
C GLY A 24 6.88 18.75 -5.63
N THR A 25 7.50 17.73 -6.21
CA THR A 25 6.92 16.38 -6.31
C THR A 25 7.29 15.50 -5.12
N PHE A 26 6.33 14.75 -4.59
CA PHE A 26 6.52 13.76 -3.54
C PHE A 26 5.98 12.39 -3.99
N HIS A 27 6.64 11.32 -3.58
CA HIS A 27 6.02 10.01 -3.53
C HIS A 27 5.35 9.84 -2.16
N ALA A 28 4.04 9.63 -2.16
CA ALA A 28 3.26 9.36 -0.94
C ALA A 28 2.66 7.96 -1.03
N ALA A 29 3.23 7.05 -0.26
CA ALA A 29 2.90 5.63 -0.26
C ALA A 29 3.32 4.98 1.08
N GLY A 30 2.84 3.77 1.34
CA GLY A 30 3.25 3.01 2.52
C GLY A 30 4.77 2.75 2.59
N PRO A 31 5.29 2.30 3.73
CA PRO A 31 6.73 2.19 3.95
C PRO A 31 7.36 0.91 3.35
N GLU A 32 6.55 0.01 2.79
CA GLU A 32 6.98 -1.32 2.39
C GLU A 32 6.87 -1.53 0.88
N ILE A 33 7.94 -2.06 0.27
CA ILE A 33 7.89 -2.55 -1.11
C ILE A 33 7.74 -4.07 -1.05
N LEU A 34 6.61 -4.58 -1.54
CA LEU A 34 6.24 -6.00 -1.46
C LEU A 34 5.99 -6.59 -2.85
N THR A 35 6.06 -7.91 -2.96
CA THR A 35 5.42 -8.64 -4.05
C THR A 35 3.90 -8.67 -3.83
N ARG A 36 3.13 -8.86 -4.91
CA ARG A 36 1.66 -9.04 -4.79
C ARG A 36 1.28 -10.27 -3.96
N PRO A 37 1.95 -11.44 -4.11
CA PRO A 37 1.70 -12.59 -3.25
C PRO A 37 1.92 -12.32 -1.75
N GLU A 38 2.97 -11.59 -1.38
CA GLU A 38 3.21 -11.24 0.04
C GLU A 38 2.09 -10.34 0.59
N PHE A 39 1.67 -9.33 -0.18
CA PHE A 39 0.56 -8.48 0.25
C PHE A 39 -0.76 -9.26 0.34
N ALA A 40 -1.04 -10.16 -0.60
CA ALA A 40 -2.23 -11.01 -0.59
C ALA A 40 -2.27 -11.94 0.64
N ARG A 41 -1.14 -12.54 1.03
CA ARG A 41 -1.04 -13.36 2.26
C ARG A 41 -1.30 -12.52 3.51
N ARG A 42 -0.70 -11.32 3.60
CA ARG A 42 -0.95 -10.40 4.71
C ARG A 42 -2.42 -10.03 4.83
N ALA A 43 -3.09 -9.77 3.70
CA ALA A 43 -4.52 -9.52 3.68
C ALA A 43 -5.30 -10.75 4.20
N ALA A 44 -5.09 -11.94 3.62
CA ALA A 44 -5.78 -13.16 4.06
C ALA A 44 -5.62 -13.39 5.58
N GLU A 45 -4.39 -13.32 6.09
CA GLU A 45 -4.08 -13.46 7.52
C GLU A 45 -4.80 -12.41 8.39
N THR A 46 -4.75 -11.12 8.01
CA THR A 46 -5.34 -10.04 8.81
C THR A 46 -6.86 -10.17 8.92
N PHE A 47 -7.50 -10.66 7.85
CA PHE A 47 -8.95 -10.87 7.78
C PHE A 47 -9.39 -12.27 8.25
N GLY A 48 -8.47 -13.12 8.73
CA GLY A 48 -8.80 -14.48 9.20
C GLY A 48 -9.25 -15.44 8.09
N LEU A 49 -8.83 -15.20 6.85
CA LEU A 49 -9.08 -16.04 5.69
C LEU A 49 -7.94 -17.05 5.50
N ASP A 50 -8.23 -18.18 4.85
CA ASP A 50 -7.22 -19.20 4.56
C ASP A 50 -6.27 -18.75 3.42
N PRO A 51 -4.98 -18.50 3.67
CA PRO A 51 -4.01 -18.13 2.63
C PRO A 51 -3.72 -19.29 1.67
N GLY A 52 -4.07 -20.53 2.01
CA GLY A 52 -3.95 -21.70 1.13
C GLY A 52 -4.85 -21.64 -0.10
N LEU A 53 -5.88 -20.78 -0.09
CA LEU A 53 -6.78 -20.55 -1.23
C LEU A 53 -6.22 -19.57 -2.28
N LEU A 54 -5.03 -18.99 -2.05
CA LEU A 54 -4.40 -18.06 -3.00
C LEU A 54 -3.86 -18.81 -4.23
N ASP A 55 -4.46 -18.59 -5.40
CA ASP A 55 -3.90 -19.01 -6.69
C ASP A 55 -2.87 -17.98 -7.20
N LEU A 56 -1.58 -18.27 -6.99
CA LEU A 56 -0.49 -17.38 -7.36
C LEU A 56 -0.07 -17.59 -8.82
N ARG A 57 -0.18 -16.53 -9.62
CA ARG A 57 0.21 -16.51 -11.03
C ARG A 57 1.29 -15.48 -11.33
N THR A 58 2.09 -15.76 -12.36
CA THR A 58 3.00 -14.79 -12.96
C THR A 58 2.22 -13.72 -13.72
N THR A 59 2.82 -12.55 -13.94
CA THR A 59 2.15 -11.49 -14.71
C THR A 59 1.95 -11.87 -16.18
N ALA A 60 2.79 -12.76 -16.75
CA ALA A 60 2.67 -13.23 -18.13
C ALA A 60 1.42 -14.10 -18.34
N GLU A 61 1.08 -14.94 -17.36
CA GLU A 61 -0.10 -15.81 -17.40
C GLU A 61 -1.43 -15.02 -17.37
N LEU A 62 -1.42 -13.77 -16.88
CA LEU A 62 -2.64 -12.98 -16.70
C LEU A 62 -3.19 -12.38 -18.01
N GLY A 63 -2.46 -12.45 -19.13
CA GLY A 63 -2.93 -11.96 -20.43
C GLY A 63 -3.37 -10.50 -20.44
N LEU A 64 -2.77 -9.65 -19.59
CA LEU A 64 -3.20 -8.26 -19.41
C LEU A 64 -2.99 -7.45 -20.69
N ALA A 65 -4.02 -6.73 -21.13
CA ALA A 65 -3.98 -5.88 -22.32
C ALA A 65 -2.89 -4.79 -22.25
N ALA A 66 -2.64 -4.25 -21.05
CA ALA A 66 -1.61 -3.25 -20.81
C ALA A 66 -0.42 -3.88 -20.03
N PRO A 67 0.83 -3.69 -20.50
CA PRO A 67 2.02 -4.13 -19.77
C PRO A 67 2.05 -3.56 -18.36
N ARG A 68 2.34 -4.40 -17.37
CA ARG A 68 2.50 -3.95 -15.98
C ARG A 68 3.98 -3.94 -15.62
N PRO A 69 4.51 -2.83 -15.07
CA PRO A 69 5.88 -2.79 -14.59
C PRO A 69 6.10 -3.85 -13.52
N LEU A 70 7.14 -4.66 -13.68
CA LEU A 70 7.51 -5.69 -12.70
C LEU A 70 7.96 -5.06 -11.37
N ARG A 71 8.49 -3.83 -11.41
CA ARG A 71 8.96 -3.07 -10.25
C ARG A 71 8.31 -1.68 -10.26
N ALA A 72 7.28 -1.51 -9.44
CA ALA A 72 6.53 -0.27 -9.29
C ALA A 72 6.52 0.25 -7.84
N GLY A 73 7.55 -0.12 -7.06
CA GLY A 73 7.72 0.39 -5.70
C GLY A 73 8.15 1.84 -5.71
N LEU A 74 7.72 2.60 -4.70
CA LEU A 74 8.04 4.02 -4.55
C LEU A 74 8.98 4.26 -3.37
N VAL A 75 10.03 5.06 -3.59
CA VAL A 75 10.91 5.56 -2.52
C VAL A 75 10.28 6.82 -1.92
N THR A 76 10.04 6.81 -0.61
CA THR A 76 9.30 7.85 0.11
C THR A 76 10.17 8.67 1.07
N ASP A 77 11.50 8.58 0.97
CA ASP A 77 12.43 9.24 1.90
C ASP A 77 12.26 10.77 1.95
N LYS A 78 11.99 11.41 0.80
CA LYS A 78 11.68 12.85 0.74
C LYS A 78 10.45 13.20 1.58
N LEU A 79 9.40 12.37 1.48
CA LEU A 79 8.18 12.59 2.23
C LEU A 79 8.42 12.42 3.73
N HIS A 80 9.10 11.34 4.12
CA HIS A 80 9.45 11.09 5.52
C HIS A 80 10.31 12.19 6.12
N ALA A 81 11.34 12.65 5.40
CA ALA A 81 12.19 13.75 5.85
C ALA A 81 11.41 15.07 6.01
N PHE A 82 10.40 15.31 5.16
CA PHE A 82 9.55 16.49 5.26
C PHE A 82 8.54 16.37 6.41
N LEU A 83 7.79 15.27 6.51
CA LEU A 83 6.72 15.09 7.48
C LEU A 83 7.21 14.77 8.89
N GLY A 84 8.34 14.06 9.02
CA GLY A 84 8.82 13.52 10.30
C GLY A 84 8.17 12.19 10.69
N HIS A 85 7.30 11.64 9.84
CA HIS A 85 6.64 10.34 10.03
C HIS A 85 6.40 9.64 8.68
N ARG A 86 5.88 8.40 8.74
CA ARG A 86 5.57 7.57 7.59
C ARG A 86 4.10 7.17 7.63
N LEU A 87 3.52 6.88 6.46
CA LEU A 87 2.23 6.20 6.39
C LEU A 87 2.33 4.82 7.08
N SER A 88 1.18 4.29 7.49
CA SER A 88 1.08 3.02 8.19
C SER A 88 1.63 1.86 7.34
N PRO A 89 2.35 0.91 7.96
CA PRO A 89 2.66 -0.38 7.36
C PRO A 89 1.40 -1.11 6.91
N SER A 90 1.55 -1.99 5.92
CA SER A 90 0.41 -2.64 5.29
C SER A 90 -0.43 -3.48 6.27
N ARG A 91 0.19 -4.17 7.24
CA ARG A 91 -0.53 -4.97 8.24
C ARG A 91 -1.40 -4.09 9.15
N ASP A 92 -0.86 -2.97 9.62
CA ASP A 92 -1.56 -2.05 10.52
C ASP A 92 -2.74 -1.40 9.81
N ALA A 93 -2.54 -0.99 8.55
CA ALA A 93 -3.60 -0.45 7.72
C ALA A 93 -4.71 -1.47 7.38
N LEU A 94 -4.34 -2.72 7.10
CA LEU A 94 -5.32 -3.80 6.89
C LEU A 94 -6.11 -4.10 8.18
N ALA A 95 -5.46 -4.03 9.34
CA ALA A 95 -6.12 -4.25 10.63
C ALA A 95 -7.10 -3.11 10.93
N ALA A 96 -6.67 -1.86 10.74
CA ALA A 96 -7.55 -0.69 10.86
C ALA A 96 -8.76 -0.80 9.91
N MET A 97 -8.54 -1.20 8.65
CA MET A 97 -9.61 -1.43 7.68
C MET A 97 -10.61 -2.48 8.20
N ARG A 98 -10.15 -3.66 8.62
CA ARG A 98 -11.00 -4.72 9.18
C ARG A 98 -11.85 -4.24 10.36
N ASP A 99 -11.29 -3.39 11.21
CA ASP A 99 -11.96 -2.91 12.42
C ASP A 99 -13.00 -1.83 12.12
N THR A 100 -12.91 -1.16 10.95
CA THR A 100 -13.87 -0.12 10.51
C THR A 100 -14.90 -0.57 9.48
N GLU A 101 -14.64 -1.66 8.75
CA GLU A 101 -15.56 -2.18 7.75
C GLU A 101 -16.80 -2.82 8.43
N PRO A 102 -18.02 -2.52 7.96
CA PRO A 102 -19.22 -3.15 8.51
C PRO A 102 -19.16 -4.66 8.30
N ARG A 103 -19.38 -5.42 9.37
CA ARG A 103 -19.56 -6.87 9.27
C ARG A 103 -20.93 -7.14 8.63
N ALA A 104 -20.94 -7.88 7.52
CA ALA A 104 -22.15 -8.41 6.91
C ALA A 104 -22.82 -9.45 7.81
#